data_AF-A0A317L1T3-F1
#
_entry.id   AF-A0A317L1T3-F1
#
_cell.length_a   1.000
_cell.length_b   1.000
_cell.length_c   1.000
_cell.angle_alpha   90.00
_cell.angle_beta   90.00
_cell.angle_gamma   90.00
#
_symmetry.space_group_name_H-M   'P 1'
#
loop_
_entity.id
_entity.type
_entity.pdbx_description
1 polymer ?
#
loop_
_entity_poly.entity_id
_entity_poly.type
_entity_poly.pdbx_seq_one_letter_code
_entity_poly.pdbx_strand_id
1 'polypeptide(L)'
;MTLGWLISTVVVVILGNVFAIFIATLNKKVVKDSQGKIDFKKTDIYFQWTRWDNINIVVAGYTYLCLIGLCIVLLRGDNIESPWVQFFLHQTAIFSLLTIIWLISRIVYVLKGIKKRWPDEFE
;
A
#
# COMPACT_ATOMS: atom_id res chain seq x y z
N MET A 1 -26.56 1.26 -8.79
CA MET A 1 -25.11 0.99 -8.79
C MET A 1 -24.85 -0.15 -9.74
N THR A 2 -23.93 0.03 -10.68
CA THR A 2 -23.50 -1.01 -11.59
C THR A 2 -22.75 -2.10 -10.80
N LEU A 3 -23.12 -3.36 -11.01
CA LEU A 3 -22.78 -4.50 -10.14
C LEU A 3 -21.27 -4.66 -9.92
N GLY A 4 -20.46 -4.38 -10.95
CA GLY A 4 -19.00 -4.49 -10.89
C GLY A 4 -18.37 -3.53 -9.87
N TRP A 5 -18.85 -2.28 -9.80
CA TRP A 5 -18.34 -1.30 -8.82
C TRP A 5 -18.71 -1.65 -7.38
N LEU A 6 -19.91 -2.21 -7.17
CA LEU A 6 -20.36 -2.64 -5.84
C LEU A 6 -19.47 -3.77 -5.32
N ILE A 7 -19.29 -4.83 -6.12
CA ILE A 7 -18.43 -5.96 -5.77
C ILE A 7 -16.99 -5.48 -5.54
N SER A 8 -16.50 -4.61 -6.42
CA SER A 8 -15.16 -4.05 -6.32
C SER A 8 -14.95 -3.26 -5.02
N THR A 9 -15.91 -2.44 -4.62
CA THR A 9 -15.85 -1.70 -3.35
C THR A 9 -15.80 -2.64 -2.15
N VAL A 10 -16.60 -3.71 -2.15
CA VAL A 10 -16.55 -4.73 -1.07
C VAL A 10 -15.17 -5.36 -0.98
N VAL A 11 -14.57 -5.74 -2.12
CA VAL A 11 -13.22 -6.30 -2.17
C VAL A 11 -12.17 -5.31 -1.67
N VAL A 12 -12.28 -4.02 -2.04
CA VAL A 12 -11.39 -2.96 -1.53
C VAL A 12 -11.49 -2.84 -0.02
N VAL A 13 -12.70 -2.86 0.56
CA VAL A 13 -12.88 -2.76 2.00
C VAL A 13 -12.29 -3.97 2.72
N ILE A 14 -12.48 -5.18 2.20
CA ILE A 14 -11.93 -6.40 2.81
C ILE A 14 -10.40 -6.38 2.75
N LEU A 15 -9.82 -6.22 1.56
CA LEU A 15 -8.36 -6.21 1.40
C LEU A 15 -7.72 -5.01 2.11
N GLY A 16 -8.36 -3.84 2.06
CA GLY A 16 -7.93 -2.65 2.79
C GLY A 16 -7.87 -2.86 4.30
N ASN A 17 -8.86 -3.53 4.88
CA ASN A 17 -8.83 -3.90 6.29
C ASN A 17 -7.73 -4.91 6.61
N VAL A 18 -7.52 -5.92 5.76
CA VAL A 18 -6.41 -6.88 5.91
C VAL A 18 -5.08 -6.14 5.94
N PHE A 19 -4.85 -5.23 4.98
CA PHE A 19 -3.65 -4.40 4.97
C PHE A 19 -3.55 -3.52 6.22
N ALA A 20 -4.64 -2.86 6.64
CA ALA A 20 -4.65 -2.04 7.85
C ALA A 20 -4.29 -2.83 9.12
N ILE A 21 -4.71 -4.10 9.23
CA ILE A 21 -4.35 -4.97 10.35
C ILE A 21 -2.87 -5.35 10.30
N PHE A 22 -2.34 -5.71 9.13
CA PHE A 22 -0.90 -5.98 8.97
C PHE A 22 -0.06 -4.76 9.32
N ILE A 23 -0.47 -3.58 8.84
CA ILE A 23 0.10 -2.29 9.18
C ILE A 23 0.09 -2.07 10.70
N ALA A 24 -1.07 -2.21 11.34
CA ALA A 24 -1.23 -1.96 12.78
C ALA A 24 -0.39 -2.91 13.65
N THR A 25 -0.35 -4.19 13.31
CA THR A 25 0.43 -5.20 14.05
C THR A 25 1.93 -4.92 13.98
N LEU A 26 2.42 -4.42 12.85
CA LEU A 26 3.83 -4.08 12.68
C LEU A 26 4.18 -2.74 13.33
N ASN A 27 3.24 -1.79 13.39
CA ASN A 27 3.42 -0.50 14.07
C ASN A 27 3.60 -0.65 15.60
N LYS A 28 3.12 -1.76 16.19
CA LYS A 28 3.36 -2.09 17.61
C LYS A 28 4.85 -2.27 17.95
N LYS A 29 5.71 -2.52 16.96
CA LYS A 29 7.15 -2.73 17.16
C LYS A 29 7.97 -1.45 17.04
N VAL A 30 7.35 -0.32 16.73
CA VAL A 30 7.99 1.00 16.64
C VAL A 30 8.10 1.59 18.04
N VAL A 31 9.31 1.96 18.46
CA VAL A 31 9.54 2.61 19.76
C VAL A 31 9.12 4.07 19.64
N LYS A 32 8.31 4.52 20.59
CA LYS A 32 7.85 5.90 20.68
C LYS A 32 8.59 6.65 21.78
N ASP A 33 8.85 7.93 21.56
CA ASP A 33 9.39 8.84 22.57
C ASP A 33 8.32 9.24 23.60
N SER A 34 8.71 10.02 24.62
CA SER A 34 7.80 10.52 25.66
C SER A 34 6.69 11.43 25.12
N GLN A 35 6.82 11.92 23.89
CA GLN A 35 5.81 12.72 23.18
C GLN A 35 4.94 11.88 22.23
N GLY A 36 5.11 10.55 22.22
CA GLY A 36 4.36 9.63 21.36
C GLY A 36 4.80 9.63 19.89
N LYS A 37 5.88 10.35 19.54
CA LYS A 37 6.46 10.35 18.19
C LYS A 37 7.42 9.18 18.04
N ILE A 38 7.69 8.79 16.79
CA ILE A 38 8.63 7.71 16.51
C ILE A 38 10.04 8.11 16.97
N ASP A 39 10.65 7.30 17.84
CA ASP A 39 12.05 7.43 18.20
C ASP A 39 12.90 6.75 17.11
N PHE A 40 13.34 7.57 16.16
CA PHE A 40 14.16 7.13 15.02
C PHE A 40 15.56 6.64 15.45
N LYS A 41 16.07 7.01 16.64
CA LYS A 41 17.37 6.53 17.13
C LYS A 41 17.26 5.10 17.64
N LYS A 42 16.21 4.80 18.41
CA LYS A 42 16.00 3.47 19.02
C LYS A 42 15.26 2.48 18.14
N THR A 43 14.44 2.95 17.20
CA THR A 43 13.68 2.06 16.31
C THR A 43 14.50 1.65 15.10
N ASP A 44 14.62 0.35 14.85
CA ASP A 44 15.23 -0.18 13.63
C ASP A 44 14.28 -0.10 12.43
N ILE A 45 14.02 1.13 12.00
CA ILE A 45 13.02 1.49 10.98
C ILE A 45 13.30 0.80 9.65
N TYR A 46 14.57 0.61 9.29
CA TYR A 46 14.96 -0.05 8.04
C TYR A 46 14.45 -1.49 7.99
N PHE A 47 14.68 -2.29 9.04
CA PHE A 47 14.21 -3.67 9.10
C PHE A 47 12.69 -3.79 9.18
N GLN A 48 12.03 -2.87 9.91
CA GLN A 48 10.58 -2.90 10.04
C GLN A 48 9.89 -2.51 8.73
N TRP A 49 10.35 -1.47 8.04
CA TRP A 49 9.79 -1.05 6.75
C TRP A 49 10.09 -2.05 5.62
N THR A 50 11.19 -2.80 5.68
CA THR A 50 11.46 -3.87 4.69
C THR A 50 10.35 -4.92 4.66
N ARG A 51 9.73 -5.23 5.82
CA ARG A 51 8.55 -6.14 5.87
C ARG A 51 7.31 -5.51 5.21
N TRP A 52 7.16 -4.19 5.33
CA TRP A 52 6.10 -3.43 4.68
C TRP A 52 6.27 -3.38 3.17
N ASP A 53 7.53 -3.33 2.73
CA ASP A 53 7.88 -3.34 1.30
C ASP A 53 7.49 -4.66 0.63
N ASN A 54 7.62 -5.78 1.33
CA ASN A 54 7.13 -7.08 0.84
C ASN A 54 5.62 -7.08 0.60
N ILE A 55 4.84 -6.47 1.50
CA ILE A 55 3.39 -6.32 1.31
C ILE A 55 3.12 -5.43 0.10
N ASN A 56 3.84 -4.31 -0.03
CA ASN A 56 3.67 -3.40 -1.14
C ASN A 56 3.99 -4.07 -2.49
N ILE A 57 5.00 -4.95 -2.56
CA ILE A 57 5.29 -5.77 -3.74
C ILE A 57 4.13 -6.69 -4.08
N VAL A 58 3.52 -7.34 -3.08
CA VAL A 58 2.33 -8.19 -3.29
C VAL A 58 1.15 -7.37 -3.82
N VAL A 59 0.91 -6.17 -3.26
CA VAL A 59 -0.16 -5.27 -3.74
C VAL A 59 0.11 -4.79 -5.16
N ALA A 60 1.35 -4.44 -5.49
CA ALA A 60 1.73 -4.07 -6.84
C ALA A 60 1.53 -5.23 -7.83
N GLY A 61 1.90 -6.46 -7.44
CA GLY A 61 1.65 -7.66 -8.22
C GLY A 61 0.16 -7.91 -8.45
N TYR A 62 -0.66 -7.80 -7.40
CA TYR A 62 -2.13 -7.87 -7.51
C TYR A 62 -2.70 -6.81 -8.46
N THR A 63 -2.21 -5.56 -8.34
CA THR A 63 -2.64 -4.44 -9.20
C THR A 63 -2.31 -4.72 -10.67
N TYR A 64 -1.13 -5.26 -10.93
CA TYR A 64 -0.71 -5.65 -12.28
C TYR A 64 -1.56 -6.78 -12.84
N LEU A 65 -1.92 -7.78 -12.03
CA LEU A 65 -2.86 -8.84 -12.46
C LEU A 65 -4.25 -8.27 -12.77
N CYS A 66 -4.74 -7.31 -11.98
CA CYS A 66 -6.01 -6.62 -12.28
C CYS A 66 -5.94 -5.84 -13.60
N LEU A 67 -4.81 -5.18 -13.87
CA LEU A 67 -4.58 -4.49 -15.14
C LEU A 67 -4.57 -5.46 -16.32
N ILE A 68 -3.91 -6.62 -16.20
CA ILE A 68 -3.96 -7.68 -17.24
C ILE A 68 -5.40 -8.15 -17.45
N GLY A 69 -6.14 -8.40 -16.36
CA GLY A 69 -7.55 -8.77 -16.42
C GLY A 69 -8.39 -7.72 -17.17
N LEU A 70 -8.18 -6.44 -16.87
CA LEU A 70 -8.81 -5.33 -17.58
C LEU A 70 -8.46 -5.36 -19.07
N CYS A 71 -7.19 -5.51 -19.43
CA CYS A 71 -6.74 -5.56 -20.82
C CYS A 71 -7.40 -6.73 -21.59
N ILE A 72 -7.44 -7.93 -21.00
CA ILE A 72 -8.06 -9.10 -21.64
C ILE A 72 -9.55 -8.85 -21.92
N VAL A 73 -10.26 -8.30 -20.93
CA VAL A 73 -11.70 -8.03 -21.04
C VAL A 73 -11.96 -6.95 -22.10
N LEU A 74 -11.15 -5.89 -22.14
CA LEU A 74 -11.25 -4.87 -23.19
C LEU A 74 -10.91 -5.41 -24.59
N LEU A 75 -9.91 -6.28 -24.71
CA LEU A 75 -9.55 -6.92 -25.99
C LEU A 75 -10.65 -7.86 -26.51
N ARG A 76 -11.50 -8.39 -25.62
CA ARG A 76 -12.70 -9.15 -25.99
C ARG A 76 -13.79 -8.26 -26.62
N GLY A 77 -13.67 -6.94 -26.50
CA GLY A 77 -14.65 -5.97 -26.97
C GLY A 77 -15.66 -5.54 -25.90
N ASP A 78 -15.48 -5.95 -24.65
CA ASP A 78 -16.31 -5.45 -23.55
C ASP A 78 -16.08 -3.94 -23.35
N ASN A 79 -17.12 -3.25 -22.92
CA ASN A 79 -17.08 -1.81 -22.64
C ASN A 79 -17.34 -1.52 -21.14
N ILE A 80 -17.47 -0.24 -20.79
CA ILE A 80 -17.65 0.21 -19.41
C ILE A 80 -18.93 -0.30 -18.73
N GLU A 81 -19.91 -0.81 -19.47
CA GLU A 81 -21.13 -1.40 -18.90
C GLU A 81 -20.89 -2.83 -18.37
N SER A 82 -19.84 -3.51 -18.85
CA SER A 82 -19.46 -4.84 -18.38
C SER A 82 -19.05 -4.80 -16.89
N PRO A 83 -19.66 -5.63 -16.02
CA PRO A 83 -19.29 -5.72 -14.61
C PRO A 83 -17.81 -6.06 -14.40
N TRP A 84 -17.20 -6.80 -15.33
CA TRP A 84 -15.79 -7.16 -15.29
C TRP A 84 -14.87 -5.97 -15.55
N VAL A 85 -15.17 -5.16 -16.58
CA VAL A 85 -14.42 -3.93 -16.88
C VAL A 85 -14.47 -3.00 -15.68
N GLN A 86 -15.66 -2.77 -15.14
CA GLN A 86 -15.87 -1.93 -13.96
C GLN A 86 -15.09 -2.42 -12.75
N PHE A 87 -15.13 -3.74 -12.49
CA PHE A 87 -14.41 -4.34 -11.37
C PHE A 87 -12.90 -4.11 -11.49
N PHE A 88 -12.31 -4.55 -12.61
CA PHE A 88 -10.86 -4.48 -12.80
C PHE A 88 -10.35 -3.04 -12.91
N LEU A 89 -11.13 -2.14 -13.53
CA LEU A 89 -10.79 -0.72 -13.59
C LEU A 89 -10.70 -0.11 -12.19
N HIS A 90 -11.71 -0.35 -11.35
CA HIS A 90 -11.74 0.18 -10.00
C HIS A 90 -10.65 -0.41 -9.11
N GLN A 91 -10.42 -1.73 -9.17
CA GLN A 91 -9.34 -2.38 -8.42
C GLN A 91 -7.98 -1.81 -8.84
N THR A 92 -7.72 -1.72 -10.15
CA THR A 92 -6.44 -1.20 -10.66
C THR A 92 -6.21 0.25 -10.23
N ALA A 93 -7.23 1.10 -10.31
CA ALA A 93 -7.13 2.50 -9.91
C ALA A 93 -6.84 2.66 -8.40
N ILE A 94 -7.57 1.94 -7.55
CA ILE A 94 -7.40 2.08 -6.10
C ILE A 94 -6.08 1.51 -5.62
N PHE A 95 -5.72 0.29 -6.05
CA PHE A 95 -4.51 -0.34 -5.55
C PHE A 95 -3.24 0.29 -6.13
N SER A 96 -3.27 0.81 -7.37
CA SER A 96 -2.17 1.65 -7.87
C SER A 96 -2.00 2.92 -7.02
N LEU A 97 -3.09 3.62 -6.70
CA LEU A 97 -3.02 4.80 -5.84
C LEU A 97 -2.44 4.47 -4.46
N LEU A 98 -2.89 3.37 -3.84
CA LEU A 98 -2.38 2.92 -2.54
C LEU A 98 -0.88 2.61 -2.58
N THR A 99 -0.40 1.90 -3.61
CA THR A 99 1.03 1.58 -3.74
C THR A 99 1.90 2.82 -3.88
N ILE A 100 1.43 3.85 -4.61
CA ILE A 100 2.13 5.12 -4.78
C ILE A 100 2.17 5.91 -3.47
N ILE A 101 1.03 6.07 -2.80
CA ILE A 101 0.96 6.78 -1.50
C ILE A 101 1.91 6.13 -0.49
N TRP A 102 1.96 4.80 -0.50
CA TRP A 102 2.86 4.05 0.37
C TRP A 102 4.33 4.28 0.03
N LEU A 103 4.69 4.21 -1.24
CA LEU A 103 6.06 4.45 -1.70
C LEU A 103 6.54 5.85 -1.29
N ILE A 104 5.71 6.87 -1.49
CA ILE A 104 6.01 8.24 -1.06
C ILE A 104 6.19 8.30 0.46
N SER A 105 5.27 7.70 1.21
CA SER A 105 5.35 7.65 2.68
C SER A 105 6.66 7.02 3.15
N ARG A 106 7.07 5.90 2.54
CA ARG A 106 8.34 5.23 2.81
C ARG A 106 9.52 6.16 2.63
N ILE A 107 9.63 6.81 1.47
CA ILE A 107 10.73 7.72 1.16
C ILE A 107 10.78 8.83 2.22
N VAL A 108 9.65 9.44 2.56
CA VAL A 108 9.57 10.50 3.57
C VAL A 108 10.04 10.02 4.94
N TYR A 109 9.62 8.84 5.41
CA TYR A 109 10.03 8.31 6.71
C TYR A 109 11.50 7.89 6.76
N VAL A 110 12.02 7.32 5.68
CA VAL A 110 13.44 6.97 5.54
C VAL A 110 14.29 8.24 5.60
N LEU A 111 13.97 9.28 4.82
CA LEU A 111 14.70 10.54 4.82
C LEU A 111 14.65 11.23 6.20
N LYS A 112 13.51 11.18 6.90
CA LYS A 112 13.39 11.67 8.28
C LYS A 112 14.28 10.87 9.25
N GLY A 113 14.35 9.54 9.08
CA GLY A 113 15.20 8.67 9.86
C GLY A 113 16.69 8.96 9.66
N ILE A 114 17.14 9.05 8.41
CA ILE A 114 18.51 9.42 8.04
C ILE A 114 18.86 10.78 8.66
N LYS A 115 18.05 11.82 8.42
CA LYS A 115 18.31 13.17 8.95
C LYS A 115 18.46 13.20 10.47
N LYS A 116 17.71 12.35 11.20
CA LYS A 116 17.74 12.33 12.68
C LYS A 116 18.89 11.52 13.26
N ARG A 117 19.43 10.54 12.52
CA ARG A 117 20.62 9.76 12.89
C ARG A 117 21.93 10.35 12.36
N TRP A 118 21.88 11.18 11.33
CA TRP A 118 23.05 11.81 10.71
C TRP A 118 24.05 12.41 11.71
N PRO A 119 23.63 13.13 12.78
CA PRO A 119 24.59 13.66 13.76
C PRO A 119 25.32 12.58 14.57
N ASP A 120 24.68 11.42 14.79
CA ASP A 120 25.22 10.33 15.62
C ASP A 120 26.23 9.45 14.86
N GLU A 121 26.36 9.61 13.53
CA GLU A 121 27.38 8.90 12.73
C GLU A 121 28.75 9.58 12.76
N PHE A 122 28.83 10.82 13.27
CA PHE A 122 30.07 11.60 13.37
C PHE A 122 30.55 11.79 14.81
N GLU A 123 29.92 11.13 15.79
CA GLU A 123 30.44 10.91 17.16
C GLU A 123 31.17 9.56 17.25
#